data_AF-A0A444FWW8-F1
#
_entry.id   AF-A0A444FWW8-F1
#
_cell.length_a   1.000
_cell.length_b   1.000
_cell.length_c   1.000
_cell.angle_alpha   90.00
_cell.angle_beta   90.00
_cell.angle_gamma   90.00
#
_symmetry.space_group_name_H-M   'P 1'
#
loop_
_entity.id
_entity.type
_entity.pdbx_description
1 polymer ?
#
loop_
_entity_poly.entity_id
_entity_poly.type
_entity_poly.pdbx_seq_one_letter_code
_entity_poly.pdbx_strand_id
1 'polypeptide(L)'
;MPYCDLSSSGIRIFYRRCGHGSTKVLLIIGLAGTHDSWGPQIKGLTGVVEPNDEEAPPTETVGGESNTLGEEVREGDGIEVCCFDNRGMGRSSVPTEKSDYT
;
A
#
# COMPACT_ATOMS: atom_id res chain seq x y z
N MET A 1 4.36 8.10 -5.26
CA MET A 1 3.10 8.75 -5.70
C MET A 1 1.99 7.69 -5.67
N PRO A 2 0.91 7.87 -4.88
CA PRO A 2 -0.03 6.77 -4.56
C PRO A 2 -1.13 6.59 -5.62
N TYR A 3 -0.78 6.73 -6.90
CA TYR A 3 -1.74 6.63 -8.00
C TYR A 3 -1.15 5.94 -9.22
N CYS A 4 -1.95 5.08 -9.83
CA CYS A 4 -1.66 4.44 -11.11
C CYS A 4 -2.65 4.96 -12.16
N ASP A 5 -2.13 5.57 -13.24
CA ASP A 5 -2.94 6.10 -14.32
C ASP A 5 -3.13 5.04 -15.41
N LEU A 6 -4.38 4.65 -15.66
CA LEU A 6 -4.75 3.75 -16.75
C LEU A 6 -4.92 4.59 -18.03
N SER A 7 -3.83 4.67 -18.81
CA SER A 7 -3.65 5.60 -19.92
C SER A 7 -4.69 5.53 -21.04
N SER A 8 -5.41 4.42 -21.17
CA SER A 8 -6.44 4.23 -22.21
C SER A 8 -7.84 4.68 -21.81
N SER A 9 -8.14 4.77 -20.51
CA SER A 9 -9.48 5.07 -19.99
C SER A 9 -9.58 6.37 -19.19
N GLY A 10 -8.45 7.02 -18.91
CA GLY A 10 -8.42 8.19 -18.01
C GLY A 10 -8.76 7.84 -16.56
N ILE A 11 -8.81 6.54 -16.22
CA ILE A 11 -9.10 6.06 -14.88
C ILE A 11 -7.83 6.11 -14.06
N ARG A 12 -7.91 6.70 -12.88
CA ARG A 12 -6.83 6.76 -11.91
C ARG A 12 -7.14 5.87 -10.72
N ILE A 13 -6.25 4.95 -10.41
CA ILE A 13 -6.39 4.03 -9.27
C ILE A 13 -5.52 4.51 -8.13
N PHE A 14 -6.14 4.85 -7.00
CA PHE A 14 -5.44 5.14 -5.77
C PHE A 14 -4.98 3.83 -5.12
N TYR A 15 -3.72 3.78 -4.70
CA TYR A 15 -3.17 2.65 -3.97
C TYR A 15 -2.29 3.11 -2.81
N ARG A 16 -2.10 2.23 -1.84
CA ARG A 16 -1.23 2.42 -0.68
C ARG A 16 -0.37 1.18 -0.50
N ARG A 17 0.91 1.38 -0.20
CA ARG A 17 1.85 0.31 0.15
C ARG A 17 2.25 0.43 1.60
N CYS A 18 2.38 -0.70 2.28
CA CYS A 18 2.81 -0.79 3.67
C CYS A 18 3.77 -1.96 3.84
N GLY A 19 4.77 -1.80 4.70
CA GLY A 19 5.78 -2.82 4.96
C GLY A 19 6.81 -2.97 3.83
N HIS A 20 7.83 -3.78 4.05
CA HIS A 20 8.89 -4.02 3.07
C HIS A 20 9.28 -5.50 3.09
N GLY A 21 9.68 -6.01 1.92
CA GLY A 21 10.23 -7.36 1.80
C GLY A 21 9.93 -8.01 0.43
N SER A 22 10.42 -9.23 0.25
CA SER A 22 10.36 -9.95 -1.03
C SER A 22 8.97 -10.53 -1.33
N THR A 23 8.18 -10.84 -0.31
CA THR A 23 6.80 -11.31 -0.49
C THR A 23 5.88 -10.13 -0.77
N LYS A 24 5.21 -10.15 -1.92
CA LYS A 24 4.26 -9.10 -2.33
C LYS A 24 2.84 -9.60 -2.20
N VAL A 25 2.00 -8.85 -1.51
CA VAL A 25 0.58 -9.18 -1.30
C VAL A 25 -0.29 -8.05 -1.83
N LEU A 26 -1.30 -8.41 -2.64
CA LEU A 26 -2.31 -7.48 -3.13
C LEU A 26 -3.63 -7.73 -2.40
N LEU A 27 -4.16 -6.72 -1.71
CA LEU A 27 -5.46 -6.77 -1.06
C LEU A 27 -6.51 -6.07 -1.92
N ILE A 28 -7.51 -6.84 -2.38
CA ILE A 28 -8.63 -6.36 -3.18
C ILE A 28 -9.88 -6.34 -2.31
N ILE A 29 -10.48 -5.17 -2.14
CA ILE A 29 -11.67 -5.03 -1.31
C ILE A 29 -12.94 -5.41 -2.06
N GLY A 30 -13.91 -5.94 -1.31
CA GLY A 30 -15.24 -6.22 -1.79
C GLY A 30 -16.08 -4.95 -2.00
N LEU A 31 -17.38 -5.16 -2.25
CA LEU A 31 -18.35 -4.11 -2.52
C LEU A 31 -18.37 -3.05 -1.40
N ALA A 32 -18.41 -1.77 -1.80
CA ALA A 32 -18.57 -0.61 -0.92
C ALA A 32 -17.45 -0.36 0.11
N GLY A 33 -16.31 -1.06 0.01
CA GLY A 33 -15.15 -0.82 0.87
C GLY A 33 -14.09 0.08 0.24
N THR A 34 -13.23 0.64 1.09
CA THR A 34 -12.03 1.42 0.74
C THR A 34 -10.78 0.86 1.42
N HIS A 35 -9.60 1.29 0.96
CA HIS A 35 -8.30 0.89 1.48
C HIS A 35 -8.15 1.00 3.01
N ASP A 36 -8.86 1.93 3.66
CA ASP A 36 -8.85 2.13 5.12
C ASP A 36 -9.42 0.93 5.90
N SER A 37 -10.19 0.06 5.23
CA SER A 37 -10.78 -1.14 5.87
C SER A 37 -9.75 -2.23 6.20
N TRP A 38 -8.52 -2.11 5.69
CA TRP A 38 -7.48 -3.14 5.81
C TRP A 38 -6.53 -2.98 7.00
N GLY A 39 -6.71 -1.96 7.84
CA GLY A 39 -5.77 -1.64 8.93
C GLY A 39 -5.33 -2.85 9.77
N PRO A 40 -6.24 -3.66 10.32
CA PRO A 40 -5.88 -4.85 11.10
C PRO A 40 -5.09 -5.90 10.31
N GLN A 41 -5.46 -6.15 9.06
CA GLN A 41 -4.81 -7.14 8.19
C GLN A 41 -3.41 -6.68 7.78
N ILE A 42 -3.26 -5.40 7.44
CA ILE A 42 -1.95 -4.80 7.11
C ILE A 42 -1.02 -4.89 8.32
N LYS A 43 -1.51 -4.54 9.52
CA LYS A 43 -0.73 -4.67 10.76
C LYS A 43 -0.31 -6.12 11.02
N GLY A 44 -1.21 -7.07 10.81
CA GLY A 44 -0.92 -8.49 11.01
C GLY A 44 0.11 -9.05 10.02
N LEU A 45 0.09 -8.58 8.77
CA LEU A 45 1.00 -9.05 7.71
C LEU A 45 2.37 -8.38 7.75
N THR A 46 2.42 -7.08 8.06
CA THR A 46 3.63 -6.26 7.88
C THR A 46 4.22 -5.74 9.19
N GLY A 47 3.49 -5.87 10.31
CA GLY A 47 3.87 -5.27 11.59
C GLY A 47 3.62 -3.75 11.69
N VAL A 48 3.38 -3.08 10.56
CA VAL A 48 3.15 -1.63 10.45
C VAL A 48 1.80 -1.34 9.81
N VAL A 49 1.31 -0.10 9.89
CA VAL A 49 0.10 0.36 9.17
C VAL A 49 0.39 1.63 8.37
N GLU A 50 1.52 2.25 8.65
CA GLU A 50 2.02 3.47 8.05
C GLU A 50 2.33 3.22 6.56
N PRO A 51 1.87 4.13 5.67
CA PRO A 51 2.18 4.04 4.26
C PRO A 51 3.66 4.25 3.96
N ASN A 52 4.23 3.46 3.06
CA ASN A 52 5.60 3.66 2.55
C ASN A 52 5.72 4.93 1.70
N ASP A 53 4.61 5.38 1.10
CA ASP A 53 4.56 6.50 0.14
C ASP A 53 4.29 7.86 0.81
N GLU A 54 4.15 7.92 2.14
CA GLU A 54 4.30 9.17 2.89
C GLU A 54 5.80 9.40 3.05
N GLU A 55 6.33 10.35 2.27
CA GLU A 55 7.75 10.69 2.20
C GLU A 55 8.31 10.97 3.61
N ALA A 56 8.91 9.96 4.24
CA ALA A 56 9.75 10.17 5.41
C ALA A 56 10.95 11.04 4.94
N PRO A 57 11.31 12.10 5.68
CA PRO A 57 12.53 12.84 5.36
C PRO A 57 13.69 11.85 5.31
N PRO A 58 14.67 12.01 4.39
CA PRO A 58 15.81 11.14 4.33
C PRO A 58 16.50 11.16 5.70
N THR A 59 16.35 10.07 6.45
CA THR A 59 17.19 9.85 7.63
C THR A 59 18.58 9.60 7.10
N GLU A 60 19.39 10.66 7.09
CA GLU A 60 20.83 10.49 7.02
C GLU A 60 21.22 9.52 8.14
N THR A 61 21.83 8.42 7.75
CA THR A 61 22.47 7.48 8.65
C THR A 61 23.57 8.20 9.41
N VAL A 62 23.23 8.79 10.56
CA VAL A 62 24.20 9.09 11.61
C VAL A 62 24.01 8.00 12.65
N GLY A 63 25.05 7.16 12.77
CA GLY A 63 25.08 6.00 13.63
C GLY A 63 24.57 6.28 15.03
N GLY A 64 23.56 5.52 15.44
CA GLY A 64 23.07 5.45 16.80
C GLY A 64 22.68 4.01 17.07
N GLU A 65 23.50 3.32 17.86
CA GLU A 65 23.28 1.94 18.31
C GLU A 65 21.95 1.85 19.05
N SER A 66 20.94 1.23 18.43
CA SER A 66 19.72 0.82 19.11
C SER A 66 19.83 -0.68 19.42
N ASN A 67 20.15 -0.98 20.67
CA ASN A 67 20.03 -2.31 21.25
C ASN A 67 18.55 -2.75 21.24
N THR A 68 18.15 -3.46 20.19
CA THR A 68 16.98 -4.35 20.21
C THR A 68 17.43 -5.75 19.81
N LEU A 69 17.57 -6.61 20.82
CA LEU A 69 17.63 -8.05 20.63
C LEU A 69 16.32 -8.49 19.97
N GLY A 70 16.40 -8.93 18.72
CA GLY A 70 15.25 -9.45 17.98
C GLY A 70 15.56 -9.53 16.50
N GLU A 71 16.15 -10.66 16.11
CA GLU A 71 16.24 -11.22 14.75
C GLU A 71 16.67 -10.24 13.66
N GLU A 72 17.90 -10.43 13.14
CA GLU A 72 18.30 -9.85 11.85
C GLU A 72 17.33 -10.36 10.79
N VAL A 73 16.22 -9.65 10.58
CA VAL A 73 15.34 -9.85 9.45
C VAL A 73 16.22 -9.61 8.24
N ARG A 74 16.64 -10.70 7.58
CA ARG A 74 17.47 -10.65 6.38
C ARG A 74 16.87 -9.61 5.46
N GLU A 75 17.69 -8.71 4.90
CA GLU A 75 17.26 -7.78 3.85
C GLU A 75 16.53 -8.58 2.76
N GLY A 76 15.19 -8.58 2.79
CA GLY A 76 14.34 -9.38 1.91
C GLY A 76 13.32 -10.30 2.58
N ASP A 77 13.42 -10.63 3.87
CA ASP A 77 12.49 -11.54 4.55
C ASP A 77 11.33 -10.77 5.20
N GLY A 78 10.42 -10.29 4.38
CA GLY A 78 9.28 -9.50 4.84
C GLY A 78 8.16 -9.44 3.82
N ILE A 79 7.03 -8.87 4.23
CA ILE A 79 5.84 -8.71 3.39
C ILE A 79 5.66 -7.22 3.08
N GLU A 80 5.58 -6.89 1.80
CA GLU A 80 5.02 -5.62 1.33
C GLU A 80 3.58 -5.86 0.87
N VAL A 81 2.65 -5.14 1.49
CA VAL A 81 1.25 -5.15 1.12
C VAL A 81 0.96 -3.94 0.23
N CYS A 82 0.23 -4.17 -0.85
CA CYS A 82 -0.43 -3.12 -1.63
C CYS A 82 -1.95 -3.29 -1.50
N CYS A 83 -2.66 -2.23 -1.17
CA CYS A 83 -4.11 -2.17 -1.24
C CYS A 83 -4.53 -0.96 -2.08
N PHE A 84 -5.70 -1.05 -2.72
CA PHE A 84 -6.19 0.02 -3.58
C PHE A 84 -7.70 0.21 -3.42
N ASP A 85 -8.16 1.40 -3.79
CA ASP A 85 -9.58 1.67 -3.92
C ASP A 85 -10.05 1.22 -5.31
N ASN A 86 -11.10 0.41 -5.37
CA ASN A 86 -11.69 -0.02 -6.64
C ASN A 86 -12.13 1.19 -7.49
N ARG A 87 -12.28 1.00 -8.81
CA ARG A 87 -12.91 1.97 -9.71
C ARG A 87 -14.24 2.46 -9.12
N GLY A 88 -14.43 3.77 -9.03
CA GLY A 88 -15.64 4.38 -8.46
C GLY A 88 -15.73 4.39 -6.93
N MET A 89 -14.71 3.95 -6.21
CA MET A 89 -14.67 3.94 -4.74
C MET A 89 -13.55 4.81 -4.20
N GLY A 90 -13.75 5.34 -2.99
CA GLY A 90 -12.73 6.05 -2.22
C GLY A 90 -12.05 7.16 -3.01
N ARG A 91 -10.73 7.04 -3.16
CA ARG A 91 -9.86 8.03 -3.81
C ARG A 91 -9.56 7.71 -5.29
N SER A 92 -10.04 6.58 -5.81
CA SER A 92 -9.92 6.23 -7.23
C SER A 92 -10.94 7.00 -8.06
N SER A 93 -10.64 7.20 -9.35
CA SER A 93 -11.57 7.82 -10.30
C SER A 93 -12.88 7.05 -10.38
N VAL A 94 -13.97 7.78 -10.56
CA VAL A 94 -15.27 7.23 -10.96
C VAL A 94 -15.31 7.16 -12.49
N PRO A 95 -15.39 5.97 -13.10
CA PRO A 95 -15.60 5.87 -14.53
C PRO A 95 -16.86 6.61 -14.99
N THR A 96 -16.77 7.29 -16.13
CA THR A 96 -17.88 8.08 -16.70
C THR A 96 -18.87 7.20 -17.45
N GLU A 97 -18.39 6.16 -18.12
CA GLU A 97 -19.23 5.22 -18.85
C GLU A 97 -19.39 3.92 -18.09
N LYS A 98 -20.58 3.31 -18.16
CA LYS A 98 -20.83 2.03 -17.49
C LYS A 98 -19.97 0.90 -18.05
N SER A 99 -19.62 0.96 -19.34
CA SER A 99 -18.72 0.00 -19.99
C SER A 99 -17.34 -0.04 -19.34
N ASP A 100 -16.91 1.06 -18.72
CA ASP A 100 -15.56 1.16 -18.14
C ASP A 100 -15.41 0.40 -16.81
N TYR A 101 -16.49 -0.21 -16.31
CA TYR A 101 -16.46 -1.14 -15.18
C TYR A 101 -16.27 -2.61 -15.61
N THR A 102 -16.48 -2.94 -16.90
CA THR A 102 -16.46 -4.28 -17.46
C THR A 102 -15.36 -4.44 -18.49
#